data_AF-A0A950SFB4-F1
#
_entry.id   AF-A0A950SFB4-F1
#
_cell.length_a   1.000
_cell.length_b   1.000
_cell.length_c   1.000
_cell.angle_alpha   90.00
_cell.angle_beta   90.00
_cell.angle_gamma   90.00
#
_symmetry.space_group_name_H-M   'P 1'
#
loop_
_entity.id
_entity.type
_entity.pdbx_description
1 polymer ?
#
loop_
_entity_poly.entity_id
_entity_poly.type
_entity_poly.pdbx_seq_one_letter_code
_entity_poly.pdbx_strand_id
1 'polypeptide(L)'
;MSRPLRLEFEGAFWHITSRGNERKDTFRQDCDRLEFLSLLATAVKRFRWRLHEYCLMTNHYHLVIETPFRTLAKGMHWLDSEYARIFNKRYKRVGHLFRGRYKSILVGEQNCLNEVRRLTPISRPTERK
;
A
#
# COMPACT_ATOMS: atom_id res chain seq x y z
N MET A 1 14.22 21.75 -3.55
CA MET A 1 14.27 21.00 -4.82
C MET A 1 12.86 20.64 -5.26
N SER A 2 12.51 20.95 -6.52
CA SER A 2 11.27 20.47 -7.13
C SER A 2 11.28 18.95 -7.17
N ARG A 3 10.23 18.31 -6.64
CA ARG A 3 10.12 16.85 -6.62
C ARG A 3 9.65 16.40 -8.00
N PRO A 4 10.29 15.38 -8.61
CA PRO A 4 9.85 14.88 -9.91
C PRO A 4 8.38 14.44 -9.86
N LEU A 5 7.66 14.79 -10.93
CA LEU A 5 6.27 14.41 -11.16
C LEU A 5 6.16 12.88 -11.16
N ARG A 6 5.15 12.35 -10.48
CA ARG A 6 4.81 10.93 -10.62
C ARG A 6 4.07 10.76 -11.94
N LEU A 7 4.73 10.08 -12.88
CA LEU A 7 4.07 9.65 -14.10
C LEU A 7 3.04 8.57 -13.72
N GLU A 8 1.79 8.78 -14.11
CA GLU A 8 0.70 7.83 -13.93
C GLU A 8 0.18 7.47 -15.31
N PHE A 9 0.13 6.18 -15.58
CA PHE A 9 -0.35 5.62 -16.83
C PHE A 9 -1.67 4.89 -16.56
N GLU A 10 -2.58 4.96 -17.52
CA GLU A 10 -3.84 4.21 -17.49
C GLU A 10 -3.56 2.74 -17.79
N GLY A 11 -4.24 1.83 -17.08
CA GLY A 11 -4.04 0.39 -17.21
C GLY A 11 -2.69 -0.13 -16.71
N ALA A 12 -1.89 0.70 -16.04
CA ALA A 12 -0.57 0.30 -15.56
C ALA A 12 -0.63 -0.52 -14.27
N PHE A 13 0.32 -1.46 -14.14
CA PHE A 13 0.56 -2.23 -12.94
C PHE A 13 1.68 -1.60 -12.11
N TRP A 14 1.46 -1.49 -10.82
CA TRP A 14 2.35 -0.84 -9.89
C TRP A 14 2.69 -1.75 -8.72
N HIS A 15 3.99 -1.94 -8.48
CA HIS A 15 4.48 -2.43 -7.19
C HIS A 15 4.73 -1.23 -6.28
N ILE A 16 3.99 -1.20 -5.18
CA ILE A 16 3.98 -0.10 -4.23
C ILE A 16 4.59 -0.59 -2.93
N THR A 17 5.47 0.21 -2.34
CA THR A 17 6.05 -0.04 -1.03
C THR A 17 6.01 1.21 -0.18
N SER A 18 5.51 1.12 1.05
CA SER A 18 5.59 2.18 2.06
C SER A 18 6.11 1.63 3.37
N ARG A 19 6.99 2.39 4.02
CA ARG A 19 7.74 1.96 5.21
C ARG A 19 7.58 2.94 6.35
N GLY A 20 7.50 2.42 7.56
CA GLY A 20 7.44 3.17 8.79
C GLY A 20 8.62 4.14 8.93
N ASN A 21 8.32 5.31 9.49
CA ASN A 21 9.33 6.29 9.84
C ASN A 21 10.30 5.67 10.86
N GLU A 22 11.60 5.91 10.68
CA GLU A 22 12.66 5.30 11.51
C GLU A 22 12.62 3.76 11.57
N ARG A 23 12.03 3.10 10.54
CA ARG A 23 11.78 1.65 10.51
C ARG A 23 10.91 1.13 11.66
N LYS A 24 10.22 2.02 12.38
CA LYS A 24 9.28 1.67 13.44
C LYS A 24 8.09 0.91 12.88
N ASP A 25 7.47 0.13 13.75
CA ASP A 25 6.31 -0.68 13.41
C ASP A 25 5.15 0.21 12.98
N THR A 26 4.60 -0.17 11.82
CA THR A 26 3.38 0.38 11.24
C THR A 26 2.18 -0.49 11.59
N PHE A 27 2.40 -1.76 11.96
CA PHE A 27 1.39 -2.69 12.47
C PHE A 27 1.92 -3.31 13.76
N ARG A 28 1.37 -2.90 14.91
CA ARG A 28 1.78 -3.43 16.22
C ARG A 28 0.96 -4.64 16.63
N GLN A 29 -0.28 -4.71 16.17
CA GLN A 29 -1.23 -5.78 16.45
C GLN A 29 -1.97 -6.20 15.18
N ASP A 30 -2.59 -7.39 15.19
CA ASP A 30 -3.37 -7.85 14.03
C ASP A 30 -4.60 -6.99 13.74
N CYS A 31 -5.16 -6.34 14.77
CA CYS A 31 -6.22 -5.36 14.58
C CYS A 31 -5.77 -4.15 13.74
N ASP A 32 -4.47 -3.81 13.73
CA ASP A 32 -3.92 -2.76 12.87
C ASP A 32 -3.85 -3.22 11.41
N ARG A 33 -3.57 -4.49 11.18
CA ARG A 33 -3.56 -5.10 9.84
C ARG A 33 -4.97 -5.16 9.26
N LEU A 34 -5.94 -5.61 10.06
CA LEU A 34 -7.35 -5.67 9.67
C LEU A 34 -7.90 -4.28 9.33
N GLU A 35 -7.57 -3.27 10.15
CA GLU A 35 -7.95 -1.88 9.88
C GLU A 35 -7.37 -1.39 8.55
N PHE A 36 -6.09 -1.64 8.31
CA PHE A 36 -5.45 -1.28 7.05
C PHE A 36 -6.10 -1.98 5.86
N LEU A 37 -6.42 -3.27 5.96
CA LEU A 37 -7.10 -4.02 4.90
C LEU A 37 -8.51 -3.48 4.62
N SER A 38 -9.24 -3.04 5.66
CA SER A 38 -10.54 -2.38 5.49
C SER A 38 -10.42 -1.05 4.73
N LEU A 39 -9.44 -0.23 5.09
CA LEU A 39 -9.14 1.01 4.36
C LEU A 39 -8.68 0.73 2.93
N LEU A 40 -7.83 -0.28 2.72
CA LEU A 40 -7.36 -0.69 1.40
C LEU A 40 -8.54 -1.14 0.53
N ALA A 41 -9.45 -1.96 1.05
CA ALA A 41 -10.66 -2.36 0.33
C ALA A 41 -11.53 -1.14 -0.05
N THR A 42 -11.62 -0.16 0.85
CA THR A 42 -12.31 1.10 0.58
C THR A 42 -11.60 1.92 -0.51
N ALA A 43 -10.26 2.02 -0.46
CA ALA A 43 -9.47 2.70 -1.48
C ALA A 43 -9.64 2.04 -2.86
N VAL A 44 -9.57 0.71 -2.91
CA VAL A 44 -9.73 -0.07 -4.14
C VAL A 44 -11.06 0.24 -4.82
N LYS A 45 -12.16 0.26 -4.06
CA LYS A 45 -13.49 0.64 -4.58
C LYS A 45 -13.55 2.12 -4.97
N ARG A 46 -13.11 3.01 -4.09
CA ARG A 46 -13.21 4.47 -4.25
C ARG A 46 -12.42 4.99 -5.45
N PHE A 47 -11.25 4.43 -5.70
CA PHE A 47 -10.33 4.86 -6.77
C PHE A 47 -10.33 3.91 -7.97
N ARG A 48 -11.23 2.92 -7.99
CA ARG A 48 -11.42 1.94 -9.07
C ARG A 48 -10.14 1.18 -9.41
N TRP A 49 -9.40 0.79 -8.39
CA TRP A 49 -8.20 -0.01 -8.55
C TRP A 49 -8.53 -1.49 -8.69
N ARG A 50 -7.60 -2.26 -9.25
CA ARG A 50 -7.60 -3.73 -9.17
C ARG A 50 -6.42 -4.16 -8.31
N LEU A 51 -6.72 -4.77 -7.17
CA LEU A 51 -5.71 -5.25 -6.21
C LEU A 51 -5.36 -6.70 -6.51
N HIS A 52 -4.18 -6.92 -7.06
CA HIS A 52 -3.67 -8.23 -7.43
C HIS A 52 -3.06 -8.95 -6.24
N GLU A 53 -2.17 -8.29 -5.48
CA GLU A 53 -1.49 -8.88 -4.33
C GLU A 53 -1.21 -7.84 -3.24
N TYR A 54 -1.03 -8.31 -2.01
CA TYR A 54 -0.55 -7.50 -0.90
C TYR A 54 0.28 -8.33 0.08
N CYS A 55 1.21 -7.66 0.77
CA CYS A 55 1.96 -8.23 1.89
C CYS A 55 2.10 -7.16 2.98
N LEU A 56 1.73 -7.51 4.22
CA LEU A 56 1.80 -6.61 5.37
C LEU A 56 2.87 -7.12 6.34
N MET A 57 4.03 -6.48 6.34
CA MET A 57 5.11 -6.73 7.31
C MET A 57 5.00 -5.74 8.47
N THR A 58 5.62 -6.03 9.61
CA THR A 58 5.46 -5.21 10.84
C THR A 58 5.75 -3.72 10.64
N ASN A 59 6.75 -3.37 9.82
CA ASN A 59 7.18 -1.98 9.60
C ASN A 59 7.04 -1.47 8.16
N HIS A 60 6.44 -2.24 7.25
CA HIS A 60 6.17 -1.81 5.88
C HIS A 60 5.13 -2.70 5.21
N TYR A 61 4.59 -2.24 4.10
CA TYR A 61 3.70 -3.05 3.27
C TYR A 61 4.13 -3.00 1.80
N HIS A 62 3.71 -4.03 1.06
CA HIS A 62 3.78 -4.13 -0.38
C HIS A 62 2.38 -4.30 -0.96
N LEU A 63 2.08 -3.59 -2.06
CA LEU A 63 0.84 -3.75 -2.82
C LEU A 63 1.20 -3.92 -4.30
N VAL A 64 0.47 -4.80 -4.98
CA VAL A 64 0.47 -4.86 -6.45
C VAL A 64 -0.92 -4.45 -6.92
N ILE A 65 -0.96 -3.29 -7.58
CA ILE A 65 -2.20 -2.63 -7.97
C ILE A 65 -2.13 -2.28 -9.44
N GLU A 66 -3.19 -2.62 -10.16
CA GLU A 66 -3.44 -2.07 -11.48
C GLU A 66 -4.39 -0.87 -11.35
N THR A 67 -4.04 0.23 -12.02
CA THR A 67 -4.80 1.47 -12.00
C THR A 67 -5.38 1.76 -13.39
N PRO A 68 -6.67 1.43 -13.63
CA PRO A 68 -7.36 1.75 -14.89
C PRO A 68 -7.37 3.26 -15.19
N PHE A 69 -7.38 4.09 -14.16
CA PHE A 69 -7.35 5.55 -14.24
C PHE A 69 -6.15 6.11 -13.46
N ARG A 70 -5.70 7.32 -13.84
CA ARG A 70 -4.63 8.09 -13.18
C ARG A 70 -5.06 8.59 -11.78
N THR A 71 -5.17 7.65 -10.85
CA THR A 71 -5.70 7.85 -9.49
C THR A 71 -4.75 7.35 -8.41
N LEU A 72 -3.56 6.85 -8.78
CA LEU A 72 -2.65 6.17 -7.87
C LEU A 72 -2.22 7.09 -6.73
N ALA A 73 -1.68 8.27 -7.05
CA ALA A 73 -1.19 9.21 -6.05
C ALA A 73 -2.30 9.71 -5.14
N LYS A 74 -3.50 9.97 -5.69
CA LYS A 74 -4.65 10.42 -4.91
C LYS A 74 -5.11 9.33 -3.93
N GLY A 75 -5.22 8.09 -4.39
CA GLY A 75 -5.67 7.00 -3.54
C GLY A 75 -4.63 6.58 -2.51
N MET A 76 -3.35 6.58 -2.85
CA MET A 76 -2.29 6.25 -1.91
C MET A 76 -2.13 7.35 -0.85
N HIS A 77 -2.27 8.62 -1.24
CA HIS A 77 -2.30 9.72 -0.28
C HIS A 77 -3.45 9.56 0.72
N TRP A 78 -4.66 9.24 0.23
CA TRP A 78 -5.81 8.98 1.09
C TRP A 78 -5.58 7.79 2.04
N LEU A 79 -5.13 6.64 1.49
CA LEU A 79 -4.91 5.41 2.25
C LEU A 79 -3.87 5.59 3.37
N ASP A 80 -2.69 6.12 3.02
CA ASP A 80 -1.60 6.32 4.00
C ASP A 80 -2.00 7.33 5.08
N SER A 81 -2.72 8.39 4.70
CA SER A 81 -3.11 9.45 5.64
C SER A 81 -4.19 8.98 6.60
N GLU A 82 -5.20 8.27 6.10
CA GLU A 82 -6.30 7.78 6.92
C GLU A 82 -5.82 6.71 7.89
N TYR A 83 -4.96 5.80 7.41
CA TYR A 83 -4.35 4.80 8.29
C TYR A 83 -3.45 5.44 9.35
N ALA A 84 -2.58 6.38 8.97
CA ALA A 84 -1.72 7.09 9.93
C ALA A 84 -2.55 7.82 10.99
N ARG A 85 -3.68 8.43 10.61
CA ARG A 85 -4.60 9.08 11.53
C ARG A 85 -5.18 8.11 12.56
N ILE A 86 -5.69 6.96 12.10
CA ILE A 86 -6.28 5.94 12.98
C ILE A 86 -5.21 5.34 13.91
N PHE A 87 -4.05 4.99 13.36
CA PHE A 87 -2.93 4.43 14.13
C PHE A 87 -2.44 5.42 15.19
N ASN A 88 -2.25 6.69 14.82
CA ASN A 88 -1.79 7.73 15.75
C ASN A 88 -2.82 7.97 16.87
N LYS A 89 -4.12 7.97 16.55
CA LYS A 89 -5.18 8.07 17.56
C LYS A 89 -5.16 6.88 18.52
N ARG A 90 -5.07 5.64 17.99
CA ARG A 90 -5.05 4.40 18.77
C ARG A 90 -3.86 4.35 19.74
N TYR A 91 -2.67 4.72 19.26
CA TYR A 91 -1.42 4.63 20.03
C TYR A 91 -0.97 5.95 20.67
N LYS A 92 -1.83 6.98 20.69
CA LYS A 92 -1.55 8.32 21.23
C LYS A 92 -0.22 8.89 20.70
N ARG A 93 0.06 8.69 19.42
CA ARG A 93 1.28 9.17 18.75
C ARG A 93 1.05 10.52 18.09
N VAL A 94 2.12 11.29 17.97
CA VAL A 94 2.18 12.53 17.20
C VAL A 94 3.25 12.38 16.11
N GLY A 95 3.03 13.00 14.95
CA GLY A 95 3.96 13.01 13.82
C GLY A 95 3.72 11.92 12.77
N HIS A 96 4.69 11.78 11.87
CA HIS A 96 4.57 10.89 10.70
C HIS A 96 4.70 9.41 11.07
N LEU A 97 3.72 8.61 10.65
CA LEU A 97 3.79 7.15 10.75
C LEU A 97 4.75 6.56 9.71
N PHE A 98 4.60 6.96 8.45
CA PHE A 98 5.44 6.52 7.33
C PHE A 98 6.60 7.49 7.10
N ARG A 99 7.72 7.01 6.52
CA ARG A 99 8.93 7.80 6.25
C ARG A 99 8.75 8.89 5.17
N GLY A 100 7.55 9.01 4.61
CA GLY A 100 7.20 9.99 3.57
C GLY A 100 6.40 9.35 2.47
N ARG A 101 6.67 9.76 1.23
CA ARG A 101 6.00 9.26 0.03
C ARG A 101 6.29 7.76 -0.17
N TYR A 102 5.24 7.00 -0.48
CA TYR A 102 5.38 5.63 -0.99
C TYR A 102 6.30 5.58 -2.23
N LYS A 103 7.00 4.47 -2.39
CA LYS A 103 7.70 4.09 -3.62
C LYS A 103 6.73 3.35 -4.53
N SER A 104 6.75 3.66 -5.83
CA SER A 104 6.00 2.94 -6.85
C SER A 104 6.91 2.63 -8.02
N ILE A 105 6.92 1.37 -8.43
CA ILE A 105 7.66 0.87 -9.58
C ILE A 105 6.62 0.36 -10.58
N LEU A 106 6.77 0.75 -11.85
CA LEU A 106 5.95 0.21 -12.93
C LEU A 106 6.39 -1.23 -13.18
N VAL A 107 5.47 -2.18 -13.11
CA VAL A 107 5.77 -3.59 -13.35
C VAL A 107 5.05 -4.02 -14.63
N GLY A 108 5.69 -4.84 -15.45
CA GLY A 108 5.00 -5.47 -16.58
C GLY A 108 3.98 -6.50 -16.08
N GLU A 109 2.88 -6.69 -16.81
CA GLU A 109 1.79 -7.63 -16.47
C GLU A 109 2.31 -9.03 -16.07
N GLN A 110 3.39 -9.50 -16.72
CA GLN A 110 3.99 -10.82 -16.48
C GLN A 110 4.99 -10.86 -15.29
N ASN A 111 5.50 -9.71 -14.84
CA ASN A 111 6.51 -9.61 -13.80
C ASN A 111 5.95 -9.30 -12.40
N CYS A 112 4.65 -8.98 -12.29
CA CYS A 112 3.99 -8.70 -11.02
C CYS A 112 4.20 -9.77 -9.95
N LEU A 113 4.17 -11.05 -10.36
CA LEU A 113 4.30 -12.19 -9.46
C LEU A 113 5.73 -12.40 -8.95
N ASN A 114 6.75 -12.03 -9.74
CA ASN A 114 8.15 -12.36 -9.45
C ASN A 114 8.80 -11.41 -8.45
N GLU A 115 8.36 -10.15 -8.37
CA GLU A 115 8.89 -9.17 -7.40
C GLU A 115 8.30 -9.37 -6.00
N VAL A 116 7.02 -9.77 -5.89
CA VAL A 116 6.35 -10.01 -4.59
C VAL A 116 6.73 -11.36 -3.97
N ARG A 117 6.95 -12.39 -4.80
CA ARG A 117 7.38 -13.73 -4.34
C ARG A 117 8.70 -13.71 -3.57
N ARG A 118 9.60 -12.76 -3.82
CA ARG A 118 10.87 -12.64 -3.09
C ARG A 118 10.72 -12.05 -1.67
N LEU A 119 9.55 -11.51 -1.33
CA LEU A 119 9.34 -10.70 -0.12
C LEU A 119 8.28 -11.27 0.85
N THR A 120 7.64 -12.40 0.53
CA THR A 120 6.49 -12.92 1.30
C THR A 120 6.88 -14.00 2.32
N PRO A 121 6.27 -13.97 3.52
CA PRO A 121 5.36 -15.01 3.99
C PRO A 121 3.93 -14.57 3.65
N ILE A 122 3.24 -15.40 2.87
CA ILE A 122 1.93 -15.15 2.26
C ILE A 122 0.81 -15.15 3.32
N SER A 123 -0.24 -14.34 3.10
CA SER A 123 -1.63 -14.81 3.31
C SER A 123 -2.65 -13.94 2.55
N ARG A 124 -2.92 -14.29 1.29
CA ARG A 124 -4.30 -14.31 0.77
C ARG A 124 -4.76 -15.77 0.85
N PRO A 125 -5.91 -16.10 1.45
CA PRO A 125 -6.51 -17.41 1.21
C PRO A 125 -6.93 -17.43 -0.25
N THR A 126 -6.35 -18.34 -1.01
CA THR A 126 -6.79 -18.64 -2.38
C THR A 126 -8.23 -19.10 -2.26
N GLU A 127 -9.18 -18.36 -2.85
CA GLU A 127 -10.50 -18.92 -3.15
C GLU A 127 -10.26 -20.10 -4.08
N ARG A 128 -10.32 -21.31 -3.52
CA ARG A 128 -10.46 -22.54 -4.29
C ARG A 128 -11.89 -22.57 -4.80
N LYS A 129 -12.02 -22.72 -6.13
CA LYS A 129 -13.23 -23.23 -6.76
C LYS A 129 -13.61 -24.59 -6.16
#